data_AF-A0A820HHQ9-F1
#
_entry.id   AF-A0A820HHQ9-F1
#
_cell.length_a   1.000
_cell.length_b   1.000
_cell.length_c   1.000
_cell.angle_alpha   90.00
_cell.angle_beta   90.00
_cell.angle_gamma   90.00
#
_symmetry.space_group_name_H-M   'P 1'
#
loop_
_entity.id
_entity.type
_entity.pdbx_description
1 polymer ?
#
loop_
_entity_poly.entity_id
_entity_poly.type
_entity_poly.pdbx_seq_one_letter_code
_entity_poly.pdbx_strand_id
1 'polypeptide(L)'
;MKRIHGRIQPVINTISEGNSNIRQRDRDLLIIVVNEVFLYVLTASLYPLILVETMITTYTMSNKSALHLQIETFILNIAYLLLFVNSGVPFYIYLLLSKSFRRDFKQLFTYIYRKLKRQTQVTTLRRASRTIERNTRV
;
A
#
# COMPACT_ATOMS: atom_id res chain seq x y z
N MET A 1 43.81 -1.57 45.44
CA MET A 1 43.48 -1.89 44.03
C MET A 1 42.17 -2.68 43.98
N LYS A 2 41.07 -2.05 43.55
CA LYS A 2 39.72 -2.66 43.50
C LYS A 2 39.57 -3.41 42.17
N ARG A 3 39.39 -4.74 42.21
CA ARG A 3 39.13 -5.56 41.02
C ARG A 3 37.64 -5.53 40.69
N ILE A 4 37.30 -4.91 39.56
CA ILE A 4 35.93 -4.86 39.03
C ILE A 4 35.70 -6.18 38.29
N HIS A 5 34.94 -7.08 38.89
CA HIS A 5 34.48 -8.30 38.23
C HIS A 5 33.31 -7.93 37.32
N GLY A 6 33.61 -7.71 36.04
CA GLY A 6 32.59 -7.59 35.00
C GLY A 6 31.92 -8.95 34.81
N ARG A 7 30.68 -9.09 35.30
CA ARG A 7 29.82 -10.22 34.93
C ARG A 7 29.37 -10.01 33.49
N ILE A 8 29.97 -10.76 32.57
CA ILE A 8 29.49 -10.88 31.20
C ILE A 8 28.29 -11.82 31.25
N GLN A 9 27.07 -11.27 31.15
CA GLN A 9 25.90 -12.08 30.90
C GLN A 9 25.85 -12.39 29.39
N PRO A 10 25.70 -13.65 28.98
CA PRO A 10 25.42 -13.96 27.59
C PRO A 10 24.05 -13.37 27.25
N VAL A 11 24.02 -12.48 26.25
CA VAL A 11 22.78 -12.10 25.58
C VAL A 11 22.27 -13.38 24.91
N ILE A 12 21.33 -14.05 25.56
CA ILE A 12 20.57 -15.13 24.95
C ILE A 12 19.73 -14.46 23.88
N ASN A 13 20.26 -14.40 22.66
CA ASN A 13 19.48 -14.04 21.48
C ASN A 13 18.32 -15.04 21.42
N THR A 14 17.13 -14.56 21.76
CA THR A 14 15.86 -15.24 21.63
C THR A 14 15.57 -15.49 20.15
N ILE A 15 16.22 -16.49 19.57
CA ILE A 15 15.96 -16.98 18.21
C ILE A 15 14.47 -17.37 18.04
N SER A 16 13.76 -17.61 19.15
CA SER A 16 12.33 -17.88 19.19
C SER A 16 11.41 -16.66 18.93
N GLU A 17 11.86 -15.42 19.19
CA GLU A 17 11.04 -14.21 18.97
C GLU A 17 10.97 -13.77 17.51
N GLY A 18 11.94 -14.17 16.69
CA GLY A 18 11.90 -13.96 15.24
C GLY A 18 10.79 -14.77 14.57
N ASN A 19 10.60 -16.03 14.98
CA ASN A 19 9.68 -16.95 14.32
C ASN A 19 8.20 -16.64 14.58
N SER A 20 7.86 -16.15 15.78
CA SER A 20 6.48 -15.75 16.11
C SER A 20 6.05 -14.47 15.38
N ASN A 21 6.95 -13.49 15.25
CA ASN A 21 6.72 -12.27 14.49
C ASN A 21 6.63 -12.51 12.98
N ILE A 22 7.46 -13.41 12.43
CA ILE A 22 7.39 -13.78 11.01
C ILE A 22 6.05 -14.48 10.70
N ARG A 23 5.62 -15.44 11.52
CA ARG A 23 4.30 -16.09 11.36
C ARG A 23 3.12 -15.14 11.49
N GLN A 24 3.20 -14.14 12.36
CA GLN A 24 2.16 -13.11 12.48
C GLN A 24 2.11 -12.24 11.22
N ARG A 25 3.26 -11.82 10.69
CA ARG A 25 3.34 -11.08 9.43
C ARG A 25 2.78 -11.88 8.24
N ASP A 26 3.10 -13.16 8.15
CA ASP A 26 2.60 -14.01 7.06
C ASP A 26 1.08 -14.19 7.15
N ARG A 27 0.53 -14.34 8.36
CA ARG A 27 -0.93 -14.37 8.57
C ARG A 27 -1.58 -13.05 8.18
N ASP A 28 -1.00 -11.92 8.59
CA ASP A 28 -1.51 -10.60 8.23
C ASP A 28 -1.49 -10.42 6.70
N LEU A 29 -0.41 -10.83 6.04
CA LEU A 29 -0.28 -10.79 4.58
C LEU A 29 -1.28 -11.70 3.86
N LEU A 30 -1.57 -12.88 4.42
CA LEU A 30 -2.58 -13.79 3.88
C LEU A 30 -4.01 -13.21 4.03
N ILE A 31 -4.33 -12.63 5.20
CA ILE A 31 -5.63 -11.97 5.44
C ILE A 31 -5.83 -10.79 4.47
N ILE A 32 -4.76 -10.08 4.16
CA ILE A 32 -4.73 -9.03 3.14
C ILE A 32 -5.10 -9.62 1.79
N VAL A 33 -4.33 -10.58 1.26
CA VAL A 33 -4.62 -11.15 -0.08
C VAL A 33 -6.04 -11.71 -0.16
N VAL A 34 -6.53 -12.37 0.90
CA VAL A 34 -7.90 -12.90 0.94
C VAL A 34 -8.95 -11.79 0.88
N ASN A 35 -8.80 -10.70 1.62
CA ASN A 35 -9.73 -9.56 1.58
C ASN A 35 -9.69 -8.85 0.22
N GLU A 36 -8.51 -8.73 -0.39
CA GLU A 36 -8.37 -8.18 -1.73
C GLU A 36 -9.08 -9.03 -2.78
N VAL A 37 -8.90 -10.35 -2.74
CA VAL A 37 -9.61 -11.28 -3.63
C VAL A 37 -11.11 -11.20 -3.40
N PHE A 38 -11.56 -11.12 -2.15
CA PHE A 38 -12.99 -11.01 -1.83
C PHE A 38 -13.62 -9.73 -2.38
N LEU A 39 -12.98 -8.58 -2.17
CA LEU A 39 -13.42 -7.30 -2.74
C LEU A 39 -13.34 -7.29 -4.26
N TYR A 40 -12.30 -7.90 -4.82
CA TYR A 40 -12.15 -8.06 -6.25
C TYR A 40 -13.32 -8.83 -6.84
N VAL A 41 -13.65 -9.99 -6.29
CA VAL A 41 -14.79 -10.80 -6.75
C VAL A 41 -16.11 -10.03 -6.63
N LEU A 42 -16.37 -9.37 -5.50
CA LEU A 42 -17.60 -8.58 -5.32
C LEU A 42 -17.75 -7.46 -6.35
N THR A 43 -16.67 -6.71 -6.57
CA THR A 43 -16.74 -5.51 -7.41
C THR A 43 -16.60 -5.86 -8.90
N ALA A 44 -15.78 -6.85 -9.23
CA ALA A 44 -15.54 -7.28 -10.61
C ALA A 44 -16.64 -8.20 -11.14
N SER A 45 -17.44 -8.87 -10.29
CA SER A 45 -18.60 -9.66 -10.73
C SER A 45 -19.80 -8.80 -11.14
N LEU A 46 -19.89 -7.55 -10.66
CA LEU A 46 -20.96 -6.63 -11.01
C LEU A 46 -20.95 -6.29 -12.52
N TYR A 47 -19.76 -6.06 -13.08
CA TYR A 47 -19.58 -5.71 -14.48
C TYR A 47 -20.04 -6.78 -15.49
N PRO A 48 -19.59 -8.05 -15.42
CA PRO A 48 -20.07 -9.10 -16.32
C PRO A 48 -21.56 -9.38 -16.13
N LEU A 49 -22.11 -9.21 -14.92
CA LEU A 49 -23.54 -9.38 -14.66
C LEU A 49 -24.38 -8.33 -15.41
N ILE A 50 -23.94 -7.07 -15.40
CA ILE A 50 -24.56 -5.99 -16.18
C ILE A 50 -24.44 -6.30 -17.67
N LEU A 51 -23.27 -6.72 -18.17
CA LEU A 51 -23.06 -7.09 -19.56
C LEU A 51 -23.98 -8.21 -20.05
N VAL A 52 -24.17 -9.24 -19.22
CA VAL A 52 -25.10 -10.34 -19.51
C VAL A 52 -26.53 -9.82 -19.60
N GLU A 53 -26.93 -8.92 -18.69
CA GLU A 53 -28.25 -8.28 -18.73
C GLU A 53 -28.45 -7.41 -19.98
N THR A 54 -27.42 -6.66 -20.40
CA THR A 54 -27.40 -5.88 -21.65
C THR A 54 -27.57 -6.79 -22.86
N MET A 55 -26.84 -7.90 -22.90
CA MET A 55 -26.90 -8.87 -24.00
C MET A 55 -28.28 -9.50 -24.09
N ILE A 56 -28.82 -10.01 -22.97
CA ILE A 56 -30.14 -10.62 -22.93
C ILE A 56 -31.19 -9.63 -23.42
N THR A 57 -31.25 -8.44 -22.83
CA THR A 57 -32.26 -7.42 -23.19
C THR A 57 -32.15 -6.96 -24.64
N THR A 58 -30.95 -6.97 -25.24
CA THR A 58 -30.77 -6.67 -26.68
C THR A 58 -31.41 -7.72 -27.59
N TYR A 59 -31.40 -8.99 -27.19
CA TYR A 59 -32.01 -10.08 -27.97
C TYR A 59 -33.51 -10.27 -27.69
N THR A 60 -34.01 -9.98 -26.47
CA THR A 60 -35.43 -10.16 -26.13
C THR A 60 -36.30 -8.92 -26.30
N MET A 61 -35.76 -7.70 -26.22
CA MET A 61 -36.54 -6.46 -26.36
C MET A 61 -36.16 -5.71 -27.64
N SER A 62 -36.95 -5.91 -28.71
CA SER A 62 -36.73 -5.26 -30.02
C SER A 62 -37.04 -3.75 -30.04
N ASN A 63 -37.68 -3.19 -29.00
CA ASN A 63 -37.96 -1.76 -28.86
C ASN A 63 -37.66 -1.31 -27.41
N LYS A 64 -36.40 -1.01 -27.13
CA LYS A 64 -35.96 -0.50 -25.82
C LYS A 64 -36.33 0.99 -25.72
N SER A 65 -37.04 1.38 -24.65
CA SER A 65 -37.35 2.79 -24.39
C SER A 65 -36.07 3.61 -24.15
N ALA A 66 -36.01 4.85 -24.63
CA ALA A 66 -34.87 5.74 -24.46
C ALA A 66 -34.46 5.91 -22.97
N LEU A 67 -35.45 5.86 -22.06
CA LEU A 67 -35.23 5.93 -20.62
C LEU A 67 -34.46 4.70 -20.11
N HIS A 68 -34.77 3.50 -20.63
CA HIS A 68 -34.10 2.25 -20.26
C HIS A 68 -32.63 2.25 -20.70
N LEU A 69 -32.35 2.74 -21.92
CA LEU A 69 -30.99 2.90 -22.42
C LEU A 69 -30.16 3.86 -21.55
N GLN A 70 -30.80 4.93 -21.05
CA GLN A 70 -30.16 5.91 -20.17
C GLN A 70 -29.79 5.31 -18.80
N ILE A 71 -30.69 4.53 -18.21
CA ILE A 71 -30.44 3.83 -16.93
C ILE A 71 -29.30 2.82 -17.09
N GLU A 72 -29.31 2.04 -18.15
CA GLU A 72 -28.28 1.04 -18.45
C GLU A 72 -26.90 1.69 -18.62
N THR A 73 -26.83 2.78 -19.38
CA THR A 73 -25.59 3.56 -19.55
C THR A 73 -25.11 4.14 -18.21
N PHE A 74 -26.03 4.62 -17.35
CA PHE A 74 -25.68 5.12 -16.02
C PHE A 74 -25.10 4.02 -15.12
N ILE A 75 -25.74 2.85 -15.09
CA ILE A 75 -25.29 1.68 -14.32
C ILE A 75 -23.93 1.17 -14.82
N LEU A 76 -23.70 1.15 -16.14
CA LEU A 76 -22.40 0.83 -16.73
C LEU A 76 -21.29 1.80 -16.29
N ASN A 77 -21.56 3.10 -16.27
CA ASN A 77 -20.60 4.10 -15.80
C ASN A 77 -20.26 3.91 -14.32
N ILE A 78 -21.25 3.58 -13.49
CA ILE A 78 -21.03 3.24 -12.08
C ILE A 78 -20.16 1.99 -11.97
N ALA A 79 -20.43 0.95 -12.75
CA ALA A 79 -19.64 -0.27 -12.74
C ALA A 79 -18.17 -0.02 -13.15
N TYR A 80 -17.94 0.81 -14.17
CA TYR A 80 -16.60 1.22 -14.57
C TYR A 80 -15.87 2.02 -13.48
N LEU A 81 -16.58 2.93 -12.81
CA LEU A 81 -16.02 3.70 -11.70
C LEU A 81 -15.66 2.79 -10.53
N LEU A 82 -16.53 1.83 -10.20
CA LEU A 82 -16.27 0.81 -9.19
C LEU A 82 -15.05 -0.06 -9.56
N LEU A 83 -14.92 -0.46 -10.82
CA LEU A 83 -13.77 -1.24 -11.32
C LEU A 83 -12.46 -0.45 -11.18
N PHE A 84 -12.46 0.84 -11.51
CA PHE A 84 -11.30 1.70 -11.34
C PHE A 84 -10.93 1.87 -9.86
N VAL A 85 -11.92 2.13 -9.02
CA VAL A 85 -11.74 2.30 -7.57
C VAL A 85 -11.23 1.02 -6.92
N ASN A 86 -11.61 -0.15 -7.43
CA ASN A 86 -11.14 -1.46 -6.96
C ASN A 86 -9.60 -1.62 -7.02
N SER A 87 -8.92 -0.95 -7.96
CA SER A 87 -7.45 -0.98 -8.04
C SER A 87 -6.76 -0.28 -6.86
N GLY A 88 -7.41 0.70 -6.22
CA GLY A 88 -6.86 1.48 -5.11
C GLY A 88 -7.47 1.14 -3.75
N VAL A 89 -8.70 0.62 -3.73
CA VAL A 89 -9.44 0.27 -2.50
C VAL A 89 -8.67 -0.63 -1.55
N PRO A 90 -8.00 -1.72 -1.99
CA PRO A 90 -7.23 -2.57 -1.10
C PRO A 90 -6.20 -1.75 -0.32
N PHE A 91 -5.41 -0.92 -1.01
CA PHE A 91 -4.40 -0.06 -0.38
C PHE A 91 -4.98 0.86 0.71
N TYR A 92 -6.11 1.52 0.44
CA TYR A 92 -6.74 2.42 1.42
C TYR A 92 -7.40 1.69 2.59
N ILE A 93 -8.04 0.55 2.31
CA ILE A 93 -8.58 -0.35 3.34
C ILE A 93 -7.46 -0.82 4.27
N TYR A 94 -6.30 -1.19 3.74
CA TYR A 94 -5.15 -1.59 4.55
C TYR A 94 -4.58 -0.47 5.40
N LEU A 95 -4.50 0.74 4.85
CA LEU A 95 -4.06 1.93 5.60
C LEU A 95 -5.03 2.26 6.74
N LEU A 96 -6.34 2.03 6.55
CA LEU A 96 -7.38 2.36 7.53
C LEU A 96 -7.65 1.25 8.57
N LEU A 97 -7.49 -0.03 8.24
CA LEU A 97 -7.88 -1.15 9.13
C LEU A 97 -6.69 -1.74 9.89
N SER A 98 -5.52 -1.93 9.27
CA SER A 98 -4.42 -2.61 9.95
C SER A 98 -3.59 -1.64 10.83
N LYS A 99 -3.59 -1.89 12.14
CA LYS A 99 -2.74 -1.15 13.10
C LYS A 99 -1.25 -1.47 12.91
N SER A 100 -0.92 -2.72 12.60
CA SER A 100 0.45 -3.14 12.26
C SER A 100 0.94 -2.45 11.01
N PHE A 101 0.12 -2.44 9.94
CA PHE A 101 0.50 -1.80 8.68
C PHE A 101 0.74 -0.29 8.84
N ARG A 102 -0.10 0.40 9.61
CA ARG A 102 0.12 1.83 9.92
C ARG A 102 1.44 2.08 10.65
N ARG A 103 1.85 1.20 11.56
CA ARG A 103 3.11 1.33 12.29
C ARG A 103 4.31 1.15 11.35
N ASP A 104 4.27 0.13 10.51
CA ASP A 104 5.34 -0.17 9.55
C ASP A 104 5.41 0.89 8.45
N PHE A 105 4.27 1.36 7.94
CA PHE A 105 4.19 2.43 6.95
C PHE A 105 4.71 3.75 7.51
N LYS A 106 4.37 4.09 8.77
CA LYS A 106 4.91 5.27 9.45
C LYS A 106 6.42 5.18 9.66
N GLN A 107 6.94 4.00 9.99
CA GLN A 107 8.38 3.77 10.09
C GLN A 107 9.08 3.91 8.73
N LEU A 108 8.52 3.34 7.67
CA LEU A 108 9.03 3.47 6.31
C LEU A 108 9.03 4.94 5.86
N PHE A 109 7.93 5.65 6.08
CA PHE A 109 7.80 7.06 5.73
C PHE A 109 8.80 7.92 6.51
N THR A 110 8.96 7.67 7.81
CA THR A 110 9.94 8.36 8.66
C THR A 110 11.36 8.07 8.20
N TYR A 111 11.65 6.83 7.80
CA TYR A 111 12.96 6.43 7.28
C TYR A 111 13.28 7.14 5.97
N ILE A 112 12.35 7.14 5.00
CA ILE A 112 12.49 7.83 3.72
C ILE A 112 12.67 9.33 3.94
N TYR A 113 11.84 9.94 4.79
CA TYR A 113 11.90 11.36 5.10
C TYR A 113 13.24 11.75 5.73
N ARG A 114 13.74 10.96 6.68
CA ARG A 114 15.06 11.18 7.31
C ARG A 114 16.20 10.98 6.31
N LYS A 115 16.11 9.99 5.42
CA LYS A 115 17.11 9.73 4.37
C LYS A 115 17.18 10.89 3.38
N LEU A 116 16.02 11.41 2.96
CA LEU A 116 15.92 12.57 2.07
C LEU A 116 16.55 13.82 2.71
N LYS A 117 16.20 14.10 3.97
CA LYS A 117 16.75 15.25 4.72
C LYS A 117 18.27 15.15 4.93
N ARG A 118 18.80 13.94 5.13
CA ARG A 118 20.25 13.68 5.24
C ARG A 118 20.98 13.89 3.91
N GLN A 119 20.38 13.51 2.77
CA GLN A 119 20.98 13.74 1.46
C GLN A 119 21.09 15.23 1.09
N THR A 120 20.10 16.04 1.49
CA THR A 120 20.16 17.50 1.29
C THR A 120 21.35 18.14 2.01
N GLN A 121 21.69 17.69 3.24
CA GLN A 121 22.82 18.23 4.00
C GLN A 121 24.20 17.84 3.43
N VAL A 122 24.35 16.60 2.93
CA VAL A 122 25.63 16.17 2.34
C VAL A 122 25.91 16.92 1.03
N THR A 123 24.86 17.26 0.28
CA THR A 123 25.00 17.95 -1.01
C THR A 123 25.34 19.43 -0.84
N THR A 124 24.82 20.09 0.21
CA THR A 124 25.15 21.49 0.53
C THR A 124 26.56 21.63 1.10
N LEU A 125 26.99 20.76 2.01
CA LEU A 125 28.36 20.77 2.54
C LEU A 125 29.40 20.55 1.43
N ARG A 126 29.15 19.61 0.51
CA ARG A 126 30.06 19.32 -0.61
C ARG A 126 30.16 20.49 -1.60
N ARG A 127 29.10 21.29 -1.76
CA ARG A 127 29.15 22.54 -2.54
C ARG A 127 29.90 23.64 -1.80
N ALA A 128 29.67 23.81 -0.50
CA ALA A 128 30.37 24.81 0.32
C ALA A 128 31.88 24.55 0.36
N SER A 129 32.31 23.29 0.55
CA SER A 129 33.73 22.92 0.53
C SER A 129 34.39 23.18 -0.82
N ARG A 130 33.69 22.97 -1.95
CA ARG A 130 34.22 23.29 -3.29
C ARG A 130 34.37 24.79 -3.54
N THR A 131 33.48 25.61 -2.99
CA THR A 131 33.58 27.07 -3.12
C THR A 131 34.77 27.61 -2.32
N ILE A 132 35.02 27.07 -1.13
CA ILE A 132 36.17 27.45 -0.30
C ILE A 132 37.48 27.06 -0.99
N GLU A 133 37.58 25.83 -1.51
CA GLU A 133 38.80 25.35 -2.18
C GLU A 133 39.15 26.15 -3.45
N ARG A 134 38.14 26.70 -4.13
CA ARG A 134 38.31 27.55 -5.32
C ARG A 134 38.78 28.96 -4.98
N ASN A 135 38.46 29.46 -3.78
CA ASN A 135 38.83 30.81 -3.34
C ASN A 135 40.23 30.87 -2.69
N THR A 136 40.77 29.74 -2.25
CA THR A 136 42.13 29.61 -1.70
C THR A 136 43.22 29.37 -2.75
N ARG A 137 42.87 29.28 -4.04
CA ARG A 137 43.84 29.08 -5.15
C ARG A 137 44.02 30.33 -6.03
N VAL A 138 43.47 31.46 -5.63
CA VAL A 138 43.67 32.80 -6.23
C VAL A 138 44.50 33.62 -5.25
#